data_AF-A0A7D5LA65-F1
#
_entry.id   AF-A0A7D5LA65-F1
#
_cell.length_a   1.000
_cell.length_b   1.000
_cell.length_c   1.000
_cell.angle_alpha   90.00
_cell.angle_beta   90.00
_cell.angle_gamma   90.00
#
_symmetry.space_group_name_H-M   'P 1'
#
loop_
_entity.id
_entity.type
_entity.pdbx_description
1 polymer ?
#
loop_
_entity_poly.entity_id
_entity_poly.type
_entity_poly.pdbx_seq_one_letter_code
_entity_poly.pdbx_strand_id
1 'polypeptide(L)'
;MFERFSSGYYLGRLYVQPRGEREAAIKRDDHERVNEQLYATGEGVERLDNPLVMKVGTRHYPVVGDDDVPRGTLTLPEDAVPGDLEGKLPGRREVFLANADRAEDLLQFTGWEGESSA
;
A
#
# COMPACT_ATOMS: atom_id res chain seq x y z
N MET A 1 12.76 2.89 5.20
CA MET A 1 11.45 3.56 5.39
C MET A 1 10.48 2.64 6.13
N PHE A 2 10.53 1.34 5.85
CA PHE A 2 9.83 0.32 6.61
C PHE A 2 10.85 -0.64 7.25
N GLU A 3 10.55 -1.11 8.46
CA GLU A 3 11.38 -2.04 9.24
C GLU A 3 10.60 -3.31 9.52
N ARG A 4 11.27 -4.47 9.58
CA ARG A 4 10.57 -5.74 9.84
C ARG A 4 9.93 -5.69 11.23
N PHE A 5 8.62 -5.84 11.27
CA PHE A 5 7.83 -5.79 12.50
C PHE A 5 7.39 -7.18 12.94
N SER A 6 6.99 -8.02 11.99
CA SER A 6 6.58 -9.40 12.25
C SER A 6 7.00 -10.33 11.11
N SER A 7 6.52 -11.58 11.14
CA SER A 7 6.76 -12.53 10.05
C SER A 7 6.17 -12.06 8.73
N GLY A 8 5.00 -11.41 8.75
CA GLY A 8 4.26 -11.00 7.55
C GLY A 8 4.14 -9.49 7.34
N TYR A 9 4.71 -8.66 8.22
CA TYR A 9 4.59 -7.20 8.10
C TYR A 9 5.90 -6.46 8.37
N TYR A 10 6.03 -5.35 7.65
CA TYR A 10 6.96 -4.27 7.91
C TYR A 10 6.20 -3.04 8.43
N LEU A 11 6.79 -2.29 9.36
CA LEU A 11 6.21 -1.08 9.94
C LEU A 11 6.95 0.16 9.43
N GLY A 12 6.20 1.18 9.03
CA GLY A 12 6.74 2.48 8.65
C GLY A 12 5.81 3.61 9.09
N ARG A 13 6.26 4.85 8.88
CA ARG A 13 5.45 6.05 9.17
C ARG A 13 5.35 6.93 7.94
N LEU A 14 4.12 7.15 7.48
CA LEU A 14 3.79 8.00 6.34
C LEU A 14 2.87 9.14 6.75
N TYR A 15 2.84 10.21 5.97
CA TYR A 15 1.77 11.18 6.04
C TYR A 15 0.55 10.61 5.31
N VAL A 16 -0.57 10.40 6.01
CA VAL A 16 -1.77 9.81 5.43
C VAL A 16 -2.80 10.90 5.19
N GLN A 17 -3.38 10.95 4.00
CA GLN A 17 -4.41 11.91 3.65
C GLN A 17 -5.52 11.28 2.80
N PRO A 18 -6.79 11.68 2.98
CA PRO A 18 -7.84 11.33 2.04
C PRO A 18 -7.62 12.04 0.69
N ARG A 19 -8.00 11.41 -0.43
CA ARG A 19 -7.92 12.00 -1.77
C ARG A 19 -9.01 11.44 -2.69
N GLY A 20 -10.19 12.08 -2.70
CA GLY A 20 -11.29 11.74 -3.62
C GLY A 20 -11.63 10.24 -3.64
N GLU A 21 -12.09 9.76 -4.80
CA GLU A 21 -12.50 8.37 -5.01
C GLU A 21 -11.42 7.52 -5.71
N ARG A 22 -10.16 7.96 -5.66
CA ARG A 22 -9.04 7.22 -6.27
C ARG A 22 -8.60 6.08 -5.36
N GLU A 23 -8.03 5.04 -5.96
CA GLU A 23 -7.35 3.96 -5.24
C GLU A 23 -6.31 4.53 -4.25
N ALA A 24 -6.02 3.76 -3.20
CA ALA A 24 -4.96 4.14 -2.29
C ALA A 24 -3.63 4.16 -3.05
N ALA A 25 -2.79 5.17 -2.80
CA ALA A 25 -1.60 5.36 -3.60
C ALA A 25 -0.45 6.00 -2.82
N ILE A 26 0.77 5.69 -3.23
CA ILE A 26 2.01 6.37 -2.83
C ILE A 26 2.73 6.88 -4.08
N LYS A 27 3.82 7.66 -3.90
CA LYS A 27 4.63 8.10 -5.04
C LYS A 27 5.12 6.90 -5.84
N ARG A 28 4.94 6.93 -7.16
CA ARG A 28 5.35 5.85 -8.09
C ARG A 28 6.76 5.30 -7.85
N ASP A 29 7.77 6.17 -7.79
CA ASP A 29 9.15 5.73 -7.52
C ASP A 29 9.31 5.00 -6.17
N ASP A 30 8.56 5.42 -5.15
CA ASP A 30 8.59 4.77 -3.83
C ASP A 30 7.88 3.41 -3.90
N HIS A 31 6.80 3.30 -4.67
CA HIS A 31 6.08 2.04 -4.93
C HIS A 31 6.97 1.01 -5.65
N GLU A 32 7.54 1.38 -6.79
CA GLU A 32 8.40 0.50 -7.59
C GLU A 32 9.60 0.01 -6.77
N ARG A 33 10.25 0.92 -6.04
CA ARG A 33 11.39 0.59 -5.18
C ARG A 33 11.02 -0.36 -4.03
N VAL A 34 9.80 -0.25 -3.48
CA VAL A 34 9.35 -1.15 -2.40
C VAL A 34 8.97 -2.51 -2.97
N ASN A 35 8.29 -2.55 -4.13
CA ASN A 35 8.02 -3.79 -4.85
C ASN A 35 9.32 -4.54 -5.17
N GLU A 36 10.31 -3.86 -5.75
CA GLU A 36 11.63 -4.45 -6.08
C GLU A 36 12.37 -5.01 -4.86
N GLN A 37 12.14 -4.44 -3.67
CA GLN A 37 12.84 -4.91 -2.46
C GLN A 37 12.13 -6.05 -1.73
N LEU A 38 10.80 -6.12 -1.83
CA LEU A 38 10.00 -6.98 -0.95
C LEU A 38 9.18 -8.03 -1.70
N TYR A 39 8.78 -7.74 -2.93
CA TYR A 39 7.86 -8.56 -3.73
C TYR A 39 8.59 -9.20 -4.93
N ALA A 40 9.71 -8.62 -5.31
CA ALA A 40 10.70 -9.23 -6.20
C ALA A 40 11.24 -10.56 -5.64
N THR A 41 11.30 -11.58 -6.48
CA THR A 41 12.00 -12.84 -6.20
C THR A 41 13.44 -12.84 -6.74
N GLY A 42 13.77 -11.88 -7.61
CA GLY A 42 15.04 -11.79 -8.36
C GLY A 42 15.12 -12.73 -9.56
N GLU A 43 14.03 -13.42 -9.92
CA GLU A 43 14.00 -14.47 -10.95
C GLU A 43 13.07 -14.08 -12.13
N GLY A 44 13.53 -13.18 -13.00
CA GLY A 44 12.86 -12.90 -14.28
C GLY A 44 12.35 -11.45 -14.47
N VAL A 45 11.28 -11.29 -15.25
CA VAL A 45 10.60 -10.00 -15.46
C VAL A 45 9.57 -9.82 -14.35
N GLU A 46 9.84 -8.92 -13.43
CA GLU A 46 9.01 -8.71 -12.25
C GLU A 46 7.96 -7.62 -12.48
N ARG A 47 6.74 -7.91 -12.04
CA ARG A 47 5.62 -6.98 -12.06
C ARG A 47 5.73 -5.99 -10.91
N LEU A 48 6.44 -4.88 -11.14
CA LEU A 48 6.52 -3.75 -10.21
C LEU A 48 5.22 -2.93 -10.14
N ASP A 49 4.28 -3.22 -11.04
CA ASP A 49 2.91 -2.70 -11.09
C ASP A 49 1.94 -3.43 -10.16
N ASN A 50 2.35 -4.56 -9.56
CA ASN A 50 1.55 -5.21 -8.53
C ASN A 50 1.36 -4.25 -7.34
N PRO A 51 0.12 -4.09 -6.83
CA PRO A 51 -0.16 -3.22 -5.71
C PRO A 51 0.51 -3.77 -4.45
N LEU A 52 1.08 -2.86 -3.70
CA LEU A 52 1.46 -3.15 -2.32
C LEU A 52 0.19 -3.29 -1.47
N VAL A 53 0.21 -4.14 -0.44
CA VAL A 53 -0.89 -4.16 0.53
C VAL A 53 -0.46 -3.46 1.81
N MET A 54 -1.09 -2.33 2.12
CA MET A 54 -0.82 -1.57 3.33
C MET A 54 -2.03 -1.55 4.27
N LYS A 55 -1.78 -1.72 5.56
CA LYS A 55 -2.77 -1.54 6.63
C LYS A 55 -2.59 -0.19 7.28
N VAL A 56 -3.70 0.54 7.40
CA VAL A 56 -3.79 1.82 8.12
C VAL A 56 -5.00 1.75 9.05
N GLY A 57 -4.78 2.00 10.35
CA GLY A 57 -5.80 1.81 11.36
C GLY A 57 -6.31 0.36 11.36
N THR A 58 -7.59 0.18 11.08
CA THR A 58 -8.24 -1.14 11.06
C THR A 58 -8.41 -1.77 9.67
N ARG A 59 -8.02 -1.09 8.58
CA ARG A 59 -8.26 -1.53 7.19
C ARG A 59 -6.98 -1.78 6.40
N HIS A 60 -7.05 -2.72 5.47
CA HIS A 60 -6.03 -2.98 4.45
C HIS A 60 -6.44 -2.38 3.12
N TYR A 61 -5.47 -1.89 2.36
CA TYR A 61 -5.66 -1.25 1.07
C TYR A 61 -4.68 -1.85 0.06
N PRO A 62 -5.14 -2.19 -1.16
CA PRO A 62 -4.25 -2.26 -2.30
C PRO A 62 -3.76 -0.84 -2.60
N VAL A 63 -2.44 -0.68 -2.70
CA VAL A 63 -1.77 0.61 -2.86
C VAL A 63 -0.98 0.60 -4.15
N VAL A 64 -1.33 1.52 -5.05
CA VAL A 64 -0.70 1.66 -6.37
C VAL A 64 0.33 2.80 -6.40
N GLY A 65 1.12 2.86 -7.47
CA GLY A 65 2.06 3.94 -7.74
C GLY A 65 1.44 5.09 -8.55
N ASP A 66 1.37 6.28 -7.95
CA ASP A 66 0.84 7.50 -8.57
C ASP A 66 1.90 8.61 -8.58
N ASP A 67 2.05 9.30 -9.72
CA ASP A 67 3.02 10.36 -9.90
C ASP A 67 2.66 11.68 -9.21
N ASP A 68 1.36 11.92 -8.99
CA ASP A 68 0.83 13.11 -8.34
C ASP A 68 0.95 13.07 -6.81
N VAL A 69 1.25 11.89 -6.25
CA VAL A 69 1.37 11.71 -4.80
C VAL A 69 2.77 12.14 -4.34
N PRO A 70 2.90 13.06 -3.38
CA PRO A 70 4.20 13.43 -2.83
C PRO A 70 4.91 12.25 -2.16
N ARG A 71 6.26 12.24 -2.20
CA ARG A 71 7.06 11.25 -1.49
C ARG A 71 6.74 11.25 0.01
N GLY A 72 6.69 10.05 0.60
CA GLY A 72 6.37 9.88 2.02
C GLY A 72 4.89 10.10 2.39
N THR A 73 4.01 10.24 1.39
CA THR A 73 2.56 10.36 1.56
C THR A 73 1.86 9.09 1.08
N LEU A 74 0.86 8.65 1.83
CA LEU A 74 -0.13 7.65 1.42
C LEU A 74 -1.48 8.33 1.27
N THR A 75 -2.04 8.30 0.07
CA THR A 75 -3.41 8.75 -0.16
C THR A 75 -4.38 7.60 0.04
N LEU A 76 -5.53 7.87 0.64
CA LEU A 76 -6.64 6.91 0.78
C LEU A 76 -7.90 7.46 0.09
N PRO A 77 -8.76 6.61 -0.47
CA PRO A 77 -10.10 7.03 -0.88
C PRO A 77 -10.86 7.63 0.32
N GLU A 78 -11.60 8.72 0.10
CA GLU A 78 -12.31 9.47 1.14
C GLU A 78 -13.38 8.64 1.85
N ASP A 79 -14.11 7.83 1.09
CA ASP A 79 -15.14 6.90 1.56
C ASP A 79 -14.55 5.64 2.21
N ALA A 80 -13.28 5.36 1.95
CA ALA A 80 -12.58 4.19 2.46
C ALA A 80 -11.82 4.45 3.78
N VAL A 81 -11.76 5.70 4.26
CA VAL A 81 -11.11 6.05 5.55
C VAL A 81 -11.67 5.17 6.67
N PRO A 82 -10.80 4.55 7.49
CA PRO A 82 -11.27 3.64 8.54
C PRO A 82 -11.87 4.45 9.70
N GLY A 83 -12.93 3.93 10.33
CA GLY A 83 -13.69 4.65 11.34
C GLY A 83 -12.86 5.15 12.53
N ASP A 84 -11.80 4.42 12.89
CA ASP A 84 -10.88 4.83 13.95
C ASP A 84 -10.03 6.08 13.60
N LEU A 85 -9.99 6.48 12.32
CA LEU A 85 -9.26 7.63 11.79
C LEU A 85 -10.16 8.73 11.20
N GLU A 86 -11.49 8.57 11.21
CA GLU A 86 -12.42 9.61 10.79
C GLU A 86 -12.19 10.93 11.54
N GLY A 87 -12.10 12.04 10.81
CA GLY A 87 -11.81 13.36 11.36
C GLY A 87 -10.40 13.54 11.93
N LYS A 88 -9.53 12.52 11.83
CA LYS A 88 -8.13 12.58 12.31
C LYS A 88 -7.10 12.57 11.18
N LEU A 89 -7.56 12.61 9.93
CA LEU A 89 -6.74 12.77 8.74
C LEU A 89 -7.03 14.15 8.11
N PRO A 90 -6.05 14.79 7.46
CA PRO A 90 -4.70 14.28 7.16
C PRO A 90 -3.74 14.31 8.36
N GLY A 91 -2.74 13.41 8.41
CA GLY A 91 -1.78 13.37 9.50
C GLY A 91 -0.79 12.21 9.44
N ARG A 92 0.29 12.26 10.23
CA ARG A 92 1.32 11.21 10.25
C ARG A 92 0.83 9.96 10.99
N ARG A 93 0.88 8.81 10.33
CA ARG A 93 0.37 7.53 10.84
C ARG A 93 1.39 6.41 10.70
N GLU A 94 1.26 5.43 11.57
CA GLU A 94 1.87 4.11 11.38
C GLU A 94 1.14 3.39 10.26
N VAL A 95 1.92 2.74 9.40
CA VAL A 95 1.45 1.98 8.25
C VAL A 95 2.15 0.63 8.29
N PHE A 96 1.37 -0.45 8.25
CA PHE A 96 1.92 -1.80 8.19
C PHE A 96 1.86 -2.29 6.74
N LEU A 97 3.03 -2.50 6.14
CA LEU A 97 3.18 -3.06 4.81
C LEU A 97 3.25 -4.58 4.91
N ALA A 98 2.35 -5.29 4.22
CA ALA A 98 2.40 -6.74 4.11
C ALA A 98 3.61 -7.16 3.25
N ASN A 99 4.25 -8.29 3.59
CA ASN A 99 5.20 -8.96 2.68
C ASN A 99 4.47 -9.62 1.50
N ALA A 100 5.21 -10.15 0.52
CA ALA A 100 4.66 -10.75 -0.69
C ALA A 100 3.59 -11.83 -0.40
N ASP A 101 3.94 -12.85 0.39
CA ASP A 101 3.02 -13.95 0.74
C ASP A 101 1.72 -13.42 1.37
N ARG A 102 1.85 -12.47 2.31
CA ARG A 102 0.68 -11.92 3.00
C ARG A 102 -0.13 -11.00 2.10
N ALA A 103 0.49 -10.33 1.15
CA ALA A 103 -0.19 -9.49 0.19
C ALA A 103 -1.04 -10.33 -0.77
N GLU A 104 -0.50 -11.43 -1.29
CA GLU A 104 -1.23 -12.39 -2.14
C GLU A 104 -2.50 -12.90 -1.45
N ASP A 105 -2.36 -13.35 -0.19
CA ASP A 105 -3.46 -13.78 0.67
C ASP A 105 -4.53 -12.71 0.90
N LEU A 106 -4.16 -11.42 0.88
CA LEU A 106 -5.06 -10.32 1.18
C LEU A 106 -5.73 -9.78 -0.09
N LEU A 107 -5.04 -9.77 -1.21
CA LEU A 107 -5.54 -9.21 -2.47
C LEU A 107 -6.82 -9.93 -2.93
N GLN A 108 -6.91 -11.26 -2.73
CA GLN A 108 -8.12 -12.05 -3.01
C GLN A 108 -9.39 -11.54 -2.29
N PHE A 109 -9.24 -10.77 -1.20
CA PHE A 109 -10.36 -10.21 -0.42
C PHE A 109 -10.60 -8.72 -0.68
N THR A 110 -9.71 -8.04 -1.41
CA THR A 110 -9.81 -6.59 -1.66
C THR A 110 -10.65 -6.24 -2.89
N GLY A 111 -11.08 -7.25 -3.67
CA GLY A 111 -11.74 -7.02 -4.95
C GLY A 111 -10.81 -6.41 -6.01
N TRP A 112 -9.49 -6.38 -5.74
CA TRP A 112 -8.49 -6.04 -6.75
C TRP A 112 -8.46 -7.15 -7.79
N GLU A 113 -9.16 -6.92 -8.90
CA GLU A 113 -8.97 -7.65 -10.13
C GLU A 113 -7.65 -7.18 -10.72
N GLY A 114 -6.54 -7.69 -10.19
CA GLY A 114 -5.30 -7.66 -10.96
C GLY A 114 -5.62 -8.20 -12.34
N GLU A 115 -5.12 -7.57 -13.41
CA GLU A 115 -5.25 -8.12 -14.76
C GLU A 115 -4.74 -9.56 -14.71
N SER A 116 -5.70 -10.48 -14.57
CA SER A 116 -5.51 -11.91 -14.60
C SER A 116 -4.83 -12.14 -15.92
N SER A 117 -3.57 -12.55 -15.86
CA SER A 117 -2.79 -12.92 -17.02
C SER A 117 -3.59 -13.98 -17.77
N ALA A 118 -4.07 -13.61 -18.95
CA ALA A 118 -4.36 -14.55 -20.02
C ALA A 118 -3.05 -15.04 -20.65
#